data_AF-X6HPH8-F1
#
_entry.id   AF-X6HPH8-F1
#
_cell.length_a   1.000
_cell.length_b   1.000
_cell.length_c   1.000
_cell.angle_alpha   90.00
_cell.angle_beta   90.00
_cell.angle_gamma   90.00
#
_symmetry.space_group_name_H-M   'P 1'
#
loop_
_entity.id
_entity.type
_entity.pdbx_description
1 polymer ?
#
loop_
_entity_poly.entity_id
_entity_poly.type
_entity_poly.pdbx_seq_one_letter_code
_entity_poly.pdbx_strand_id
1 'polypeptide(L)' 'MILAIPNAFEAGQIVLRARAANPGINVIARAHSDAEVEHLKGLGADTVIMGEREIARGIVQEVLEQKLMPRPEAIEPSPA' A
#
# COMPACT_ATOMS: atom_id res chain seq x y z
N MET A 1 -16.86 2.49 2.46
CA MET A 1 -16.27 3.01 3.72
C MET A 1 -14.77 2.89 3.64
N ILE A 2 -14.04 3.92 4.08
CA ILE A 2 -12.58 3.93 4.11
C ILE A 2 -12.13 4.02 5.56
N LEU A 3 -11.30 3.09 6.01
CA LEU A 3 -10.71 3.04 7.35
C LEU A 3 -9.21 3.25 7.26
N ALA A 4 -8.76 4.49 7.50
CA ALA A 4 -7.35 4.89 7.45
C ALA A 4 -6.76 5.15 8.85
N ILE A 5 -7.30 4.49 9.87
CA ILE A 5 -6.80 4.56 11.25
C ILE A 5 -5.57 3.67 11.44
N PRO A 6 -4.56 4.09 12.23
CA PRO A 6 -3.31 3.33 12.37
C PRO A 6 -3.46 1.99 13.07
N ASN A 7 -4.42 1.86 14.00
CA ASN A 7 -4.59 0.66 14.81
C ASN A 7 -5.53 -0.34 14.13
N ALA A 8 -4.99 -1.47 13.68
CA ALA A 8 -5.76 -2.51 12.98
C ALA A 8 -6.80 -3.22 13.87
N PHE A 9 -6.59 -3.30 15.19
CA PHE A 9 -7.58 -3.91 16.09
C PHE A 9 -8.83 -3.04 16.20
N GLU A 10 -8.66 -1.73 16.38
CA GLU A 10 -9.76 -0.77 16.40
C GLU A 10 -10.48 -0.73 15.06
N ALA A 11 -9.72 -0.74 13.95
CA ALA A 11 -10.27 -0.82 12.61
C ALA A 11 -11.11 -2.08 12.41
N GLY A 12 -10.62 -3.23 12.86
CA GLY A 12 -11.36 -4.50 12.78
C GLY A 12 -12.71 -4.45 13.47
N GLN A 13 -12.79 -3.82 14.65
CA GLN A 13 -14.06 -3.63 15.36
C GLN A 13 -15.04 -2.73 14.60
N ILE A 14 -14.54 -1.75 13.83
CA ILE A 14 -15.38 -0.92 12.97
C ILE A 14 -15.84 -1.72 11.74
N VAL A 15 -14.96 -2.54 11.14
CA VAL A 15 -15.32 -3.43 10.02
C VAL A 15 -16.49 -4.34 10.42
N LEU A 16 -16.39 -5.02 11.57
CA LEU A 16 -17.44 -5.90 12.06
C LEU A 16 -18.78 -5.19 12.21
N ARG A 17 -18.79 -4.01 12.83
CA ARG A 17 -20.02 -3.21 13.01
C ARG A 17 -20.58 -2.71 11.68
N ALA A 18 -19.72 -2.25 10.78
CA ALA A 18 -20.13 -1.79 9.46
C ALA A 18 -20.78 -2.93 8.64
N ARG A 19 -20.20 -4.14 8.69
CA ARG A 19 -20.75 -5.32 8.04
C ARG A 19 -22.06 -5.79 8.65
N ALA A 20 -22.18 -5.75 9.98
CA ALA A 20 -23.43 -6.07 10.66
C ALA A 20 -24.56 -5.09 10.27
N ALA A 21 -24.24 -3.81 10.13
CA ALA A 21 -25.22 -2.78 9.76
C ALA A 21 -25.57 -2.79 8.26
N ASN A 22 -24.58 -3.06 7.39
CA ASN A 22 -24.76 -3.15 5.95
C ASN A 22 -23.82 -4.23 5.38
N PRO A 23 -24.31 -5.47 5.17
CA PRO A 23 -23.48 -6.54 4.63
C PRO A 23 -22.85 -6.24 3.27
N GLY A 24 -23.49 -5.40 2.45
CA GLY A 24 -23.02 -5.02 1.12
C GLY A 24 -22.07 -3.83 1.06
N ILE A 25 -21.70 -3.22 2.20
CA ILE A 25 -20.81 -2.07 2.21
C ILE A 25 -19.41 -2.46 1.74
N ASN A 26 -18.86 -1.77 0.74
CA ASN A 26 -17.46 -1.96 0.35
C ASN A 26 -16.54 -1.30 1.40
N VAL A 27 -15.62 -2.07 1.97
CA VAL A 27 -14.70 -1.68 3.05
C VAL A 27 -13.27 -1.71 2.56
N ILE A 28 -12.64 -0.54 2.55
CA ILE A 28 -11.21 -0.37 2.26
C ILE A 28 -10.51 0.01 3.56
N ALA A 29 -9.50 -0.75 3.98
CA ALA A 29 -8.77 -0.50 5.22
C ALA A 29 -7.26 -0.33 4.98
N ARG A 30 -6.59 0.34 5.93
CA ARG A 30 -5.13 0.44 6.00
C ARG A 30 -4.57 -0.59 6.99
N ALA A 31 -3.39 -1.13 6.69
CA ALA A 31 -2.59 -1.95 7.59
C ALA A 31 -1.10 -1.53 7.56
N HIS A 32 -0.35 -2.00 8.55
CA HIS A 32 1.09 -1.81 8.72
C HIS A 32 1.93 -3.09 8.72
N SER A 33 1.27 -4.25 8.76
CA SER A 33 1.94 -5.55 8.70
C SER A 33 1.07 -6.60 8.01
N ASP A 34 1.70 -7.71 7.61
CA ASP A 34 0.96 -8.84 7.03
C ASP A 34 -0.05 -9.44 8.01
N ALA A 35 0.30 -9.53 9.29
CA ALA A 35 -0.61 -10.02 10.31
C ALA A 35 -1.89 -9.15 10.42
N GLU A 36 -1.74 -7.83 10.30
CA GLU A 36 -2.87 -6.90 10.29
C GLU A 36 -3.70 -6.99 9.01
N VAL A 37 -3.06 -7.20 7.85
CA VAL A 37 -3.76 -7.45 6.58
C VAL A 37 -4.66 -8.67 6.70
N GLU A 38 -4.11 -9.79 7.20
CA GLU A 38 -4.87 -11.02 7.37
C GLU A 38 -5.98 -10.85 8.42
N HIS A 39 -5.71 -10.15 9.52
CA HIS A 39 -6.72 -9.83 10.51
C HIS A 39 -7.91 -9.06 9.91
N LEU A 40 -7.66 -7.95 9.22
CA LEU A 40 -8.71 -7.10 8.67
C LEU A 40 -9.50 -7.78 7.54
N LYS A 41 -8.83 -8.54 6.67
CA LYS A 41 -9.51 -9.36 5.67
C LYS A 41 -10.39 -10.42 6.31
N GLY A 42 -9.90 -11.11 7.33
CA GLY A 42 -10.65 -12.11 8.08
C GLY A 42 -11.92 -11.56 8.74
N LEU A 43 -11.93 -10.27 9.07
CA LEU A 43 -13.09 -9.56 9.63
C LEU A 43 -14.05 -9.00 8.57
N GLY A 44 -13.73 -9.14 7.28
CA GLY A 44 -14.59 -8.72 6.17
C GLY A 44 -14.22 -7.38 5.53
N ALA A 45 -12.96 -6.93 5.61
CA ALA A 45 -12.47 -5.87 4.74
C ALA A 45 -12.28 -6.41 3.31
N ASP A 46 -12.86 -5.76 2.30
CA ASP A 46 -12.73 -6.19 0.89
C ASP A 46 -11.34 -5.91 0.35
N THR A 47 -10.79 -4.75 0.72
CA THR A 47 -9.46 -4.32 0.29
C THR A 47 -8.69 -3.83 1.51
N VAL A 48 -7.45 -4.30 1.65
CA VAL A 48 -6.53 -3.81 2.68
C VAL A 48 -5.24 -3.37 2.00
N ILE A 49 -4.89 -2.09 2.20
CA ILE A 49 -3.68 -1.48 1.66
C ILE A 49 -2.64 -1.41 2.78
N MET A 50 -1.47 -1.99 2.54
CA MET A 50 -0.35 -1.90 3.47
C MET A 50 0.61 -0.80 3.01
N GLY A 51 0.79 0.23 3.83
CA GLY A 51 1.54 1.43 3.44
C GLY A 51 3.00 1.12 3.12
N GLU A 52 3.64 0.26 3.91
CA GLU A 52 5.04 -0.12 3.79
C GLU A 52 5.30 -0.91 2.50
N ARG A 53 4.33 -1.76 2.10
CA ARG A 53 4.40 -2.47 0.81
C ARG A 53 4.33 -1.49 -0.36
N GLU A 54 3.49 -0.47 -0.25
CA GLU A 54 3.32 0.52 -1.31
C GLU A 54 4.52 1.45 -1.42
N ILE A 55 5.13 1.82 -0.29
CA ILE A 55 6.42 2.52 -0.26
C ILE A 55 7.51 1.65 -0.91
N ALA A 56 7.61 0.38 -0.54
CA ALA A 56 8.62 -0.52 -1.11
C ALA A 56 8.44 -0.70 -2.63
N ARG A 57 7.20 -0.81 -3.11
CA ARG A 57 6.89 -0.85 -4.55
C ARG A 57 7.34 0.44 -5.25
N GLY A 58 7.06 1.60 -4.67
CA GLY A 58 7.51 2.89 -5.21
C GLY A 58 9.04 2.99 -5.30
N ILE A 59 9.77 2.53 -4.28
CA ILE A 59 11.24 2.49 -4.30
C ILE A 59 11.75 1.59 -5.41
N VAL A 60 11.19 0.38 -5.55
CA VAL A 60 11.61 -0.55 -6.61
C VAL A 60 11.33 0.02 -8.00
N GLN A 61 10.17 0.66 -8.18
CA GLN A 61 9.81 1.30 -9.44
C GLN A 61 10.84 2.39 -9.83
N GLU A 62 11.17 3.30 -8.91
CA GLU A 62 12.16 4.35 -9.13
C GLU A 62 13.53 3.77 -9.52
N VAL A 63 13.98 2.71 -8.84
CA VAL A 63 15.26 2.06 -9.15
C VAL A 63 15.27 1.42 -10.54
N LEU A 64 14.16 0.82 -10.96
CA LEU A 64 14.05 0.20 -12.29
C LEU A 64 13.98 1.25 -13.40
N GLU A 65 13.24 2.34 -13.18
CA GLU A 65 13.16 3.46 -14.12
C GLU A 65 14.53 4.14 -14.30
N GLN A 66 15.30 4.33 -13.22
CA GLN A 66 16.67 4.84 -13.30
C GLN A 66 17.62 3.93 -14.09
N LYS A 67 17.47 2.61 -14.02
CA LYS A 67 18.28 1.67 -14.82
C LYS A 67 17.92 1.70 -16.30
N LEU A 68 16.70 2.08 -16.65
CA LEU A 68 16.21 2.11 -18.02
C LEU A 68 16.56 3.42 -18.74
N MET A 69 16.85 4.49 -18.00
CA MET A 69 17.42 5.71 -18.58
C MET A 69 18.92 5.53 -18.82
N PRO A 70 19.41 5.58 -20.08
CA PRO A 70 20.83 5.64 -20.33
C PRO A 70 21.38 6.88 -19.62
N ARG A 71 22.46 6.73 -18.86
CA ARG A 71 23.24 7.90 -18.44
C ARG A 71 23.59 8.67 -19.71
N PRO A 72 23.40 10.00 -19.77
CA PRO A 72 23.96 10.78 -20.85
C PRO A 72 25.44 10.42 -20.93
N GLU A 73 25.87 9.89 -22.08
CA GLU A 73 27.29 9.65 -22.34
C GLU A 73 28.02 10.94 -21.98
N ALA A 74 28.98 10.82 -21.06
CA ALA A 74 29.82 11.95 -20.68
C ALA A 74 30.42 12.47 -21.99
N ILE A 75 30.10 13.71 -22.34
CA ILE A 75 30.67 14.37 -23.51
C ILE A 75 32.17 14.44 -23.23
N GLU A 76 32.93 13.50 -23.79
CA GLU A 76 34.39 13.53 -23.70
C GLU A 76 34.84 14.83 -24.37
N PRO A 77 35.66 15.66 -23.70
CA PRO A 77 36.13 16.90 -24.30
C PRO A 77 36.97 16.54 -25.53
N SER A 78 36.56 17.06 -26.68
CA SER A 78 37.31 16.96 -27.93
C SER A 78 38.73 17.50 -27.69
N PRO A 79 39.79 16.76 -28.07
CA PRO A 79 41.15 17.27 -27.95
C PRO A 79 41.30 18.52 -28.84
N ALA A 80 41.87 19.57 -28.26
CA ALA A 80 42.22 20.83 -28.90
C ALA A 80 43.49 20.70 -29.75
#